data_AF-A0A2N0QMC9-F1
#
_entry.id   AF-A0A2N0QMC9-F1
#
_cell.length_a   1.000
_cell.length_b   1.000
_cell.length_c   1.000
_cell.angle_alpha   90.00
_cell.angle_beta   90.00
_cell.angle_gamma   90.00
#
_symmetry.space_group_name_H-M   'P 1'
#
loop_
_entity.id
_entity.type
_entity.pdbx_description
1 polymer ?
#
loop_
_entity_poly.entity_id
_entity_poly.type
_entity_poly.pdbx_seq_one_letter_code
_entity_poly.pdbx_strand_id
1 'polypeptide(L)'
;MIKPSFQLSKLTYYEINIYNDWTYMGYFLRSNKIYYNLLEDAKDSFKVLDNYVKIDYKKSLLHKILGFAFETLYFHGKSKYAKVVEVNDDLVEELGINKDSALILSQPLFQDAMVDTEDIQERVYRDIIDIYCKGLEVYIKPHPRDTFNYEKVFNDVKVINKNLPIEILDFNPYINFNKAITISSSSINGIDIVDEKIYLGFDWLKRYVNDSL
;
A
#
# COMPACT_ATOMS: atom_id res chain seq x y z
N MET A 1 -6.88 4.46 -43.24
CA MET A 1 -6.74 5.43 -42.13
C MET A 1 -7.40 4.80 -40.92
N ILE A 2 -6.61 4.34 -39.93
CA ILE A 2 -7.15 3.70 -38.72
C ILE A 2 -7.75 4.82 -37.87
N LYS A 3 -9.07 4.82 -37.69
CA LYS A 3 -9.70 5.71 -36.70
C LYS A 3 -9.30 5.20 -35.31
N PRO A 4 -8.76 6.05 -34.42
CA PRO A 4 -8.53 5.64 -33.04
C PRO A 4 -9.87 5.17 -32.43
N SER A 5 -9.88 3.97 -31.85
CA SER A 5 -11.06 3.36 -31.21
C SER A 5 -11.41 3.97 -29.85
N PHE A 6 -10.63 4.97 -29.42
CA PHE A 6 -10.71 5.55 -28.10
C PHE A 6 -10.77 7.07 -28.19
N GLN A 7 -11.77 7.68 -27.54
CA GLN A 7 -11.95 9.13 -27.47
C GLN A 7 -11.84 9.57 -26.00
N LEU A 8 -10.74 10.22 -25.66
CA LEU A 8 -10.53 10.82 -24.35
C LEU A 8 -11.18 12.22 -24.35
N SER A 9 -12.26 12.40 -23.59
CA SER A 9 -12.92 13.70 -23.44
C SER A 9 -13.24 13.98 -21.97
N LYS A 10 -13.30 15.25 -21.59
CA LYS A 10 -13.73 15.67 -20.24
C LYS A 10 -15.18 15.26 -19.92
N LEU A 11 -15.98 14.90 -20.94
CA LEU A 11 -17.35 14.40 -20.76
C LEU A 11 -17.38 12.92 -20.36
N THR A 12 -16.28 12.19 -20.58
CA THR A 12 -16.22 10.73 -20.39
C THR A 12 -15.57 10.33 -19.07
N TYR A 13 -14.61 11.11 -18.57
CA TYR A 13 -13.83 10.77 -17.38
C TYR A 13 -13.89 11.90 -16.37
N TYR A 14 -14.29 11.58 -15.13
CA TYR A 14 -14.26 12.49 -13.99
C TYR A 14 -12.82 12.85 -13.60
N GLU A 15 -11.93 11.87 -13.67
CA GLU A 15 -10.52 11.99 -13.30
C GLU A 15 -9.64 11.13 -14.21
N ILE A 16 -8.39 11.57 -14.43
CA ILE A 16 -7.41 10.88 -15.27
C ILE A 16 -6.12 10.80 -14.46
N ASN A 17 -5.72 9.57 -14.11
CA ASN A 17 -4.49 9.28 -13.37
C ASN A 17 -3.51 8.57 -14.30
N ILE A 18 -2.26 9.04 -14.38
CA ILE A 18 -1.20 8.44 -15.21
C ILE A 18 0.10 8.33 -14.40
N TYR A 19 0.95 7.35 -14.71
CA TYR A 19 2.24 7.15 -14.00
C TYR A 19 3.42 7.87 -14.66
N ASN A 20 3.28 8.26 -15.93
CA ASN A 20 4.29 9.02 -16.66
C ASN A 20 3.64 10.02 -17.63
N ASP A 21 4.17 11.24 -17.69
CA ASP A 21 3.69 12.27 -18.61
C ASP A 21 4.70 12.64 -19.70
N TRP A 22 5.88 12.02 -19.73
CA TRP A 22 6.84 12.19 -20.82
C TRP A 22 6.53 11.31 -22.06
N THR A 23 5.55 10.41 -21.98
CA THR A 23 5.15 9.51 -23.08
C THR A 23 4.12 10.15 -24.04
N TYR A 24 3.75 9.41 -25.10
CA TYR A 24 2.73 9.84 -26.06
C TYR A 24 1.37 10.17 -25.40
N MET A 25 1.01 9.47 -24.32
CA MET A 25 -0.23 9.77 -23.58
C MET A 25 -0.15 11.15 -22.91
N GLY A 26 0.95 11.43 -22.20
CA GLY A 26 1.16 12.75 -21.60
C GLY A 26 1.18 13.87 -22.66
N TYR A 27 1.85 13.64 -23.79
CA TYR A 27 1.82 14.58 -24.92
C TYR A 27 0.39 14.83 -25.42
N PHE A 28 -0.38 13.77 -25.66
CA PHE A 28 -1.76 13.86 -26.09
C PHE A 28 -2.62 14.67 -25.12
N LEU A 29 -2.51 14.41 -23.81
CA LEU A 29 -3.26 15.12 -22.79
C LEU A 29 -2.94 16.62 -22.79
N ARG A 30 -1.66 16.99 -22.86
CA ARG A 30 -1.21 18.39 -22.91
C ARG A 30 -1.64 19.10 -24.18
N SER A 31 -1.44 18.48 -25.34
CA SER A 31 -1.86 19.04 -26.64
C SER A 31 -3.36 19.32 -26.71
N ASN A 32 -4.16 18.54 -25.98
CA ASN A 32 -5.61 18.70 -25.90
C ASN A 32 -6.09 19.47 -24.65
N LYS A 33 -5.19 20.04 -23.85
CA LYS A 33 -5.52 20.80 -22.63
C LYS A 33 -6.37 19.99 -21.62
N ILE A 34 -6.10 18.69 -21.54
CA ILE A 34 -6.75 17.76 -20.62
C ILE A 34 -5.88 17.67 -19.36
N TYR A 35 -6.51 17.89 -18.21
CA TYR A 35 -5.84 17.82 -16.92
C TYR A 35 -5.76 16.39 -16.41
N TYR A 36 -4.68 16.06 -15.72
CA TYR A 36 -4.43 14.73 -15.16
C TYR A 36 -3.74 14.83 -13.80
N ASN A 37 -3.82 13.76 -12.99
CA ASN A 37 -2.95 13.56 -11.85
C ASN A 37 -1.81 12.63 -12.28
N LEU A 38 -0.60 12.97 -11.87
CA LEU A 38 0.58 12.16 -12.09
C LEU A 38 0.87 11.37 -10.83
N LEU A 39 0.92 10.06 -10.94
CA LEU A 39 1.26 9.12 -9.87
C LEU A 39 2.72 8.70 -10.03
N GLU A 40 3.41 8.44 -8.93
CA GLU A 40 4.77 7.93 -8.96
C GLU A 40 4.82 6.48 -9.47
N ASP A 41 5.57 6.25 -10.56
CA ASP A 41 5.70 4.96 -11.26
C ASP A 41 6.43 3.90 -10.40
N ALA A 42 7.48 4.31 -9.70
CA ALA A 42 8.24 3.46 -8.77
C ALA A 42 8.76 4.28 -7.59
N LYS A 43 8.99 3.63 -6.44
CA LYS A 43 9.51 4.29 -5.22
C LYS A 43 10.69 5.20 -5.55
N ASP A 44 10.61 6.46 -5.10
CA ASP A 44 11.64 7.48 -5.26
C ASP A 44 12.03 7.79 -6.70
N SER A 45 11.23 7.37 -7.68
CA SER A 45 11.50 7.63 -9.10
C SER A 45 11.62 9.13 -9.35
N PHE A 46 10.87 9.98 -8.64
CA PHE A 46 11.03 11.44 -8.70
C PHE A 46 12.34 11.96 -8.05
N LYS A 47 12.83 11.35 -6.96
CA LYS A 47 14.12 11.71 -6.33
C LYS A 47 15.30 11.38 -7.26
N VAL A 48 15.22 10.24 -7.95
CA VAL A 48 16.23 9.82 -8.96
C VAL A 48 16.14 10.66 -10.23
N LEU A 49 14.96 11.20 -10.51
CA LEU A 49 14.70 11.99 -11.71
C LEU A 49 15.50 13.28 -11.78
N ASP A 50 15.73 13.96 -10.66
CA ASP A 50 16.60 15.14 -10.63
C ASP A 50 18.06 14.81 -11.00
N ASN A 51 18.49 13.56 -10.83
CA ASN A 51 19.80 13.09 -11.29
C ASN A 51 19.83 12.76 -12.79
N TYR A 52 18.74 12.23 -13.35
CA TYR A 52 18.61 11.94 -14.79
C TYR A 52 18.26 13.17 -15.62
N VAL A 53 17.47 14.09 -15.09
CA VAL A 53 17.06 15.38 -15.70
C VAL A 53 18.13 16.46 -15.49
N LYS A 54 19.38 16.07 -15.22
CA LYS A 54 20.58 16.85 -15.59
C LYS A 54 20.73 17.02 -17.12
N ILE A 55 19.63 16.87 -17.87
CA ILE A 55 19.45 17.16 -19.27
C ILE A 55 19.44 18.68 -19.46
N ASP A 56 20.65 19.12 -19.77
CA ASP A 56 20.95 20.18 -20.73
C ASP A 56 21.02 21.62 -20.19
N TYR A 57 21.96 21.84 -19.28
CA TYR A 57 22.43 23.16 -18.86
C TYR A 57 23.03 23.99 -20.01
N LYS A 58 23.20 23.44 -21.23
CA LYS A 58 23.67 24.17 -22.41
C LYS A 58 22.55 24.83 -23.22
N LYS A 59 21.27 24.61 -22.89
CA LYS A 59 20.15 25.26 -23.58
C LYS A 59 19.99 26.72 -23.15
N SER A 60 19.94 27.62 -24.12
CA SER A 60 19.79 29.06 -23.90
C SER A 60 18.49 29.39 -23.14
N LEU A 61 18.48 30.52 -22.43
CA LEU A 61 17.29 31.04 -21.74
C LEU A 61 16.06 31.07 -22.66
N LEU A 62 16.26 31.41 -23.94
CA LEU A 62 15.22 31.41 -24.96
C LEU A 62 14.61 30.02 -25.16
N HIS A 63 15.43 28.96 -25.21
CA HIS A 63 14.94 27.59 -25.40
C HIS A 63 14.15 27.09 -24.18
N LYS A 64 14.47 27.55 -22.96
CA LYS A 64 13.69 27.25 -21.75
C LYS A 64 12.33 27.96 -21.80
N ILE A 65 12.32 29.23 -22.18
CA ILE A 65 11.08 30.02 -22.34
C ILE A 65 10.19 29.43 -23.43
N LEU A 66 10.76 29.10 -24.59
CA LEU A 66 10.03 28.43 -25.68
C LEU A 66 9.58 27.03 -25.27
N GLY A 67 10.41 26.26 -24.55
CA GLY A 67 10.05 24.95 -24.01
C GLY A 67 8.80 25.00 -23.13
N PHE A 68 8.71 26.01 -22.26
CA PHE A 68 7.56 26.26 -21.40
C PHE A 68 6.35 26.78 -22.17
N ALA A 69 6.55 27.75 -23.07
CA ALA A 69 5.48 28.35 -23.87
C ALA A 69 4.84 27.36 -24.86
N PHE A 70 5.64 26.42 -25.38
CA PHE A 70 5.22 25.44 -26.39
C PHE A 70 5.05 24.02 -25.83
N GLU A 71 5.21 23.81 -24.52
CA GLU A 71 5.10 22.49 -23.86
C GLU A 71 5.99 21.41 -24.53
N THR A 72 7.22 21.76 -24.90
CA THR A 72 8.12 20.89 -25.70
C THR A 72 9.24 20.19 -24.92
N LEU A 73 9.27 20.21 -23.57
CA LEU A 73 10.34 19.56 -22.80
C LEU A 73 9.91 18.80 -21.53
N TYR A 74 10.29 17.51 -21.49
CA TYR A 74 10.46 16.59 -20.35
C TYR A 74 9.59 16.84 -19.12
N PHE A 75 8.31 16.56 -19.27
CA PHE A 75 7.35 16.68 -18.18
C PHE A 75 7.39 15.43 -17.34
N HIS A 76 7.66 15.64 -16.07
CA HIS A 76 7.59 14.72 -14.95
C HIS A 76 6.81 15.46 -13.86
N GLY A 77 5.57 15.83 -14.19
CA GLY A 77 4.70 16.63 -13.33
C GLY A 77 4.90 18.15 -13.40
N LYS A 78 5.82 18.62 -14.26
CA LYS A 78 6.13 20.06 -14.44
C LYS A 78 5.20 20.79 -15.41
N SER A 79 4.29 20.09 -16.08
CA SER A 79 3.33 20.72 -16.98
C SER A 79 2.22 21.41 -16.19
N LYS A 80 1.72 22.54 -16.68
CA LYS A 80 0.54 23.23 -16.09
C LYS A 80 -0.76 22.40 -16.14
N TYR A 81 -0.77 21.30 -16.89
CA TYR A 81 -1.89 20.37 -16.98
C TYR A 81 -1.81 19.20 -15.99
N ALA A 82 -0.66 18.99 -15.33
CA ALA A 82 -0.55 18.12 -14.17
C ALA A 82 -1.16 18.84 -12.95
N LYS A 83 -2.26 18.32 -12.40
CA LYS A 83 -2.97 18.90 -11.25
C LYS A 83 -2.27 18.59 -9.93
N VAL A 84 -1.89 17.32 -9.78
CA VAL A 84 -1.29 16.75 -8.58
C VAL A 84 -0.16 15.83 -9.06
N VAL A 85 0.95 15.84 -8.32
CA VAL A 85 2.00 14.82 -8.42
C VAL A 85 1.98 14.08 -7.09
N GLU A 86 1.50 12.85 -7.10
CA GLU A 86 1.45 11.97 -5.93
C GLU A 86 2.73 11.14 -5.89
N VAL A 87 3.49 11.28 -4.81
CA VAL A 87 4.72 10.53 -4.54
C VAL A 87 4.38 9.44 -3.54
N ASN A 88 4.92 8.23 -3.70
CA ASN A 88 4.70 7.17 -2.73
C ASN A 88 5.41 7.55 -1.42
N ASP A 89 4.65 7.62 -0.32
CA ASP A 89 5.24 7.82 1.01
C ASP A 89 5.97 6.55 1.49
N ASP A 90 7.03 6.76 2.28
CA ASP A 90 8.03 5.77 2.76
C ASP A 90 7.48 4.73 3.77
N LEU A 91 6.27 4.19 3.55
CA LEU A 91 5.62 3.21 4.43
C LEU A 91 6.46 1.95 4.71
N VAL A 92 7.35 1.57 3.78
CA VAL A 92 8.16 0.36 3.89
C VAL A 92 9.51 0.62 4.59
N GLU A 93 10.00 1.87 4.63
CA GLU A 93 11.38 2.18 5.04
C GLU A 93 11.53 2.44 6.55
N GLU A 94 10.44 2.81 7.26
CA GLU A 94 10.47 2.99 8.73
C GLU A 94 10.39 1.67 9.53
N LEU A 95 9.99 0.57 8.89
CA LEU A 95 9.80 -0.71 9.57
C LEU A 95 11.12 -1.49 9.61
N GLY A 96 12.03 -1.09 10.50
CA GLY A 96 13.12 -1.94 10.96
C GLY A 96 12.58 -2.96 11.97
N ILE A 97 12.09 -4.11 11.49
CA ILE A 97 11.49 -5.14 12.33
C ILE A 97 12.52 -6.23 12.59
N ASN A 98 12.87 -6.41 13.87
CA ASN A 98 13.88 -7.35 14.31
C ASN A 98 13.29 -8.70 14.76
N LYS A 99 14.19 -9.66 14.98
CA LYS A 99 13.94 -11.02 15.49
C LYS A 99 13.51 -11.07 16.97
N ASP A 100 12.83 -10.05 17.50
CA ASP A 100 12.12 -10.11 18.79
C ASP A 100 10.66 -9.64 18.61
N SER A 101 10.03 -10.08 17.51
CA SER A 101 8.72 -9.63 17.07
C SER A 101 7.81 -10.75 16.57
N ALA A 102 6.50 -10.54 16.72
CA ALA A 102 5.45 -11.43 16.22
C ALA A 102 4.49 -10.69 15.30
N LEU A 103 4.10 -11.34 14.20
CA LEU A 103 3.09 -10.86 13.26
C LEU A 103 1.77 -11.61 13.46
N ILE A 104 0.67 -10.89 13.64
CA ILE A 104 -0.68 -11.46 13.62
C ILE A 104 -1.37 -11.03 12.33
N LEU A 105 -1.77 -12.01 11.52
CA LEU A 105 -2.62 -11.78 10.36
C LEU A 105 -4.08 -12.00 10.77
N SER A 106 -4.78 -10.91 11.09
CA SER A 106 -6.16 -10.97 11.58
C SER A 106 -7.16 -11.15 10.43
N GLN A 107 -8.28 -11.80 10.74
CA GLN A 107 -9.51 -11.87 9.95
C GLN A 107 -10.63 -11.03 10.58
N PRO A 108 -11.61 -10.59 9.78
CA PRO A 108 -12.77 -9.85 10.25
C PRO A 108 -13.81 -10.83 10.83
N LEU A 109 -13.49 -11.47 11.96
CA LEU A 109 -14.26 -12.58 12.52
C LEU A 109 -15.73 -12.22 12.77
N PHE A 110 -16.00 -11.03 13.30
CA PHE A 110 -17.36 -10.56 13.56
C PHE A 110 -18.09 -10.24 12.25
N GLN A 111 -17.46 -9.52 11.33
CA GLN A 111 -18.09 -9.13 10.06
C GLN A 111 -18.34 -10.34 9.16
N ASP A 112 -17.52 -11.39 9.27
CA ASP A 112 -17.69 -12.67 8.57
C ASP A 112 -18.61 -13.64 9.34
N ALA A 113 -19.26 -13.20 10.42
CA ALA A 113 -20.17 -13.99 11.26
C ALA A 113 -19.54 -15.29 11.81
N MET A 114 -18.22 -15.27 12.03
CA MET A 114 -17.49 -16.38 12.67
C MET A 114 -17.58 -16.32 14.20
N VAL A 115 -17.90 -15.14 14.74
CA VAL A 115 -18.17 -14.88 16.15
C VAL A 115 -19.34 -13.90 16.26
N ASP A 116 -20.09 -13.97 17.37
CA ASP A 116 -21.35 -13.24 17.51
C ASP A 116 -21.20 -11.73 17.75
N THR A 117 -20.06 -11.28 18.29
CA THR A 117 -19.83 -9.88 18.66
C THR A 117 -18.37 -9.45 18.44
N GLU A 118 -18.15 -8.14 18.29
CA GLU A 118 -16.79 -7.57 18.29
C GLU A 118 -16.04 -7.84 19.60
N ASP A 119 -16.74 -7.92 20.75
CA ASP A 119 -16.13 -8.27 22.04
C ASP A 119 -15.54 -9.69 22.04
N ILE A 120 -16.16 -10.62 21.31
CA ILE A 120 -15.61 -11.97 21.15
C ILE A 120 -14.39 -11.91 20.22
N GLN A 121 -14.44 -11.16 19.12
CA GLN A 121 -13.28 -10.95 18.25
C GLN A 121 -12.09 -10.37 19.02
N GLU A 122 -12.34 -9.36 19.85
CA GLU A 122 -11.35 -8.80 20.76
C GLU A 122 -10.71 -9.89 21.65
N ARG A 123 -11.54 -10.70 22.32
CA ARG A 123 -11.07 -11.76 23.22
C ARG A 123 -10.23 -12.81 22.47
N VAL A 124 -10.64 -13.19 21.25
CA VAL A 124 -9.89 -14.11 20.40
C VAL A 124 -8.47 -13.58 20.16
N TYR A 125 -8.32 -12.32 19.76
CA TYR A 125 -7.00 -11.76 19.48
C TYR A 125 -6.18 -11.46 20.74
N ARG A 126 -6.85 -11.09 21.84
CA ARG A 126 -6.19 -10.96 23.16
C ARG A 126 -5.54 -12.27 23.59
N ASP A 127 -6.28 -13.37 23.50
CA ASP A 127 -5.77 -14.68 23.89
C ASP A 127 -4.65 -15.15 22.94
N ILE A 128 -4.72 -14.83 21.65
CA ILE A 128 -3.62 -15.10 20.70
C ILE A 128 -2.35 -14.35 21.13
N ILE A 129 -2.47 -13.06 21.46
CA ILE A 129 -1.34 -12.24 21.94
C ILE A 129 -0.76 -12.84 23.22
N ASP A 130 -1.60 -13.13 24.22
CA ASP A 130 -1.16 -13.59 25.53
C ASP A 130 -0.49 -14.98 25.48
N ILE A 131 -0.98 -15.87 24.60
CA ILE A 131 -0.49 -17.25 24.49
C ILE A 131 0.75 -17.34 23.60
N TYR A 132 0.78 -16.64 22.46
CA TYR A 132 1.81 -16.84 21.43
C TYR A 132 2.85 -15.73 21.35
N CYS A 133 2.55 -14.53 21.84
CA CYS A 133 3.38 -13.35 21.62
C CYS A 133 4.07 -12.82 22.89
N LYS A 134 4.07 -13.59 23.97
CA LYS A 134 4.65 -13.16 25.25
C LYS A 134 6.13 -12.82 25.12
N GLY A 135 6.49 -11.57 25.46
CA GLY A 135 7.85 -11.06 25.40
C GLY A 135 8.32 -10.64 24.00
N LEU A 136 7.41 -10.59 23.01
CA LEU A 136 7.69 -10.14 21.65
C LEU A 136 7.00 -8.80 21.39
N GLU A 137 7.59 -8.00 20.51
CA GLU A 137 6.91 -6.84 19.94
C GLU A 137 5.83 -7.29 18.95
N VAL A 138 4.58 -6.90 19.20
CA VAL A 138 3.44 -7.41 18.43
C VAL A 138 3.06 -6.47 17.31
N TYR A 139 3.05 -7.01 16.09
CA TYR A 139 2.51 -6.38 14.91
C TYR A 139 1.22 -7.05 14.49
N ILE A 140 0.17 -6.29 14.23
CA ILE A 140 -1.09 -6.79 13.69
C ILE A 140 -1.28 -6.22 12.29
N LYS A 141 -1.47 -7.08 11.29
CA LYS A 141 -1.94 -6.68 9.95
C LYS A 141 -3.41 -7.06 9.83
N PRO A 142 -4.34 -6.09 9.89
CA PRO A 142 -5.75 -6.37 9.73
C PRO A 142 -6.09 -6.74 8.30
N HIS A 143 -7.12 -7.58 8.12
CA HIS A 143 -7.71 -7.79 6.81
C HIS A 143 -8.33 -6.48 6.28
N PRO A 144 -8.29 -6.17 4.96
CA PRO A 144 -8.86 -4.93 4.41
C PRO A 144 -10.32 -4.67 4.80
N ARG A 145 -11.11 -5.75 4.88
CA ARG A 145 -12.54 -5.75 5.26
C ARG A 145 -12.79 -5.64 6.77
N ASP A 146 -11.77 -5.81 7.61
CA ASP A 146 -11.90 -5.70 9.06
C ASP A 146 -12.11 -4.24 9.47
N THR A 147 -13.15 -4.00 10.27
CA THR A 147 -13.49 -2.68 10.80
C THR A 147 -13.07 -2.53 12.26
N PHE A 148 -12.59 -3.61 12.90
CA PHE A 148 -12.14 -3.60 14.27
C PHE A 148 -10.87 -2.75 14.44
N ASN A 149 -10.83 -1.92 15.48
CA ASN A 149 -9.72 -1.00 15.73
C ASN A 149 -8.76 -1.56 16.80
N TYR A 150 -7.77 -2.33 16.34
CA TYR A 150 -6.79 -2.97 17.21
C TYR A 150 -5.91 -1.97 17.99
N GLU A 151 -5.52 -0.83 17.39
CA GLU A 151 -4.69 0.20 18.06
C GLU A 151 -5.39 0.82 19.27
N LYS A 152 -6.72 0.98 19.22
CA LYS A 152 -7.50 1.53 20.33
C LYS A 152 -7.71 0.56 21.47
N VAL A 153 -7.68 -0.74 21.18
CA VAL A 153 -8.05 -1.79 22.13
C VAL A 153 -6.82 -2.39 22.81
N PHE A 154 -5.70 -2.48 22.09
CA PHE A 154 -4.45 -3.04 22.59
C PHE A 154 -3.38 -1.95 22.64
N ASN A 155 -2.94 -1.60 23.86
CA ASN A 155 -1.99 -0.49 24.06
C ASN A 155 -0.55 -0.82 23.59
N ASP A 156 -0.19 -2.10 23.52
CA ASP A 156 1.17 -2.58 23.23
C ASP A 156 1.25 -3.35 21.91
N VAL A 157 0.53 -2.88 20.88
CA VAL A 157 0.62 -3.44 19.52
C VAL A 157 0.89 -2.35 18.49
N LYS A 158 1.61 -2.70 17.44
CA LYS A 158 1.78 -1.87 16.23
C LYS A 158 0.87 -2.40 15.14
N VAL A 159 0.07 -1.54 14.51
CA VAL A 159 -0.82 -1.96 13.42
C VAL A 159 -0.24 -1.59 12.07
N ILE A 160 -0.10 -2.60 11.22
CA ILE A 160 0.31 -2.45 9.82
C ILE A 160 -0.93 -2.05 9.02
N ASN A 161 -0.76 -1.09 8.09
CA ASN A 161 -1.84 -0.63 7.22
C ASN A 161 -2.54 -1.82 6.53
N LYS A 162 -3.84 -1.97 6.80
CA LYS A 162 -4.65 -3.07 6.26
C LYS A 162 -4.73 -3.14 4.74
N ASN A 163 -4.51 -2.01 4.06
CA ASN A 163 -4.54 -1.93 2.59
C ASN A 163 -3.21 -2.36 1.94
N LEU A 164 -2.14 -2.54 2.73
CA LEU A 164 -0.87 -3.05 2.24
C LEU A 164 -0.93 -4.58 2.12
N PRO A 165 -0.73 -5.18 0.93
CA PRO A 165 -0.53 -6.63 0.82
C PRO A 165 0.68 -7.05 1.66
N ILE A 166 0.58 -8.14 2.41
CA ILE A 166 1.64 -8.48 3.38
C ILE A 166 2.92 -8.92 2.64
N GLU A 167 2.75 -9.48 1.46
CA GLU A 167 3.79 -9.94 0.53
C GLU A 167 4.72 -8.79 0.09
N ILE A 168 4.26 -7.53 0.16
CA ILE A 168 5.12 -6.37 -0.12
C ILE A 168 6.26 -6.24 0.89
N LEU A 169 6.07 -6.72 2.13
CA LEU A 169 7.10 -6.65 3.15
C LEU A 169 8.30 -7.58 2.85
N ASP A 170 8.13 -8.62 2.03
CA ASP A 170 9.23 -9.52 1.63
C ASP A 170 10.33 -8.82 0.83
N PHE A 171 10.02 -7.68 0.21
CA PHE A 171 11.01 -6.90 -0.52
C PHE A 171 11.92 -6.07 0.38
N ASN A 172 11.64 -5.99 1.69
CA ASN A 172 12.47 -5.26 2.65
C ASN A 172 13.40 -6.23 3.42
N PRO A 173 14.73 -6.22 3.15
CA PRO A 173 15.68 -7.10 3.83
C PRO A 173 15.86 -6.80 5.33
N TYR A 174 15.31 -5.70 5.83
CA TYR A 174 15.36 -5.30 7.23
C TYR A 174 14.11 -5.70 8.03
N ILE A 175 13.19 -6.47 7.42
CA ILE A 175 12.01 -7.00 8.08
C ILE A 175 12.18 -8.51 8.27
N ASN A 176 12.16 -8.96 9.51
CA ASN A 176 12.03 -10.38 9.83
C ASN A 176 11.32 -10.54 11.18
N PHE A 177 10.25 -11.33 11.19
CA PHE A 177 9.50 -11.69 12.39
C PHE A 177 9.94 -13.06 12.90
N ASN A 178 9.99 -13.25 14.22
CA ASN A 178 10.22 -14.59 14.78
C ASN A 178 9.10 -15.54 14.42
N LYS A 179 7.86 -15.05 14.48
CA LYS A 179 6.70 -15.86 14.19
C LYS A 179 5.56 -15.05 13.61
N ALA A 180 4.77 -15.71 12.78
CA ALA A 180 3.49 -15.22 12.32
C ALA A 180 2.38 -16.15 12.80
N ILE A 181 1.28 -15.58 13.29
CA ILE A 181 0.13 -16.31 13.78
C ILE A 181 -1.10 -15.90 12.96
N THR A 182 -1.90 -16.88 12.57
CA THR A 182 -3.21 -16.63 11.96
C THR A 182 -4.19 -17.73 12.31
N ILE A 183 -5.49 -17.39 12.33
CA ILE A 183 -6.55 -18.40 12.43
C ILE A 183 -6.64 -19.14 11.10
N SER A 184 -6.78 -18.42 9.99
CA SER A 184 -7.00 -19.05 8.69
C SER A 184 -6.48 -18.32 7.46
N SER A 185 -5.60 -17.32 7.61
CA SER A 185 -5.18 -16.47 6.48
C SER A 185 -4.25 -17.24 5.55
N SER A 186 -4.60 -17.32 4.26
CA SER A 186 -3.74 -17.97 3.25
C SER A 186 -2.46 -17.18 2.98
N SER A 187 -2.47 -15.86 3.20
CA SER A 187 -1.30 -15.01 2.96
C SER A 187 -0.10 -15.40 3.83
N ILE A 188 -0.29 -16.10 4.95
CA ILE A 188 0.83 -16.60 5.77
C ILE A 188 1.77 -17.53 4.97
N ASN A 189 1.24 -18.24 3.98
CA ASN A 189 2.03 -19.14 3.15
C ASN A 189 2.86 -18.41 2.10
N GLY A 190 2.46 -17.20 1.71
CA GLY A 190 3.09 -16.42 0.66
C GLY A 190 4.19 -15.47 1.12
N ILE A 191 4.55 -15.48 2.42
CA ILE A 191 5.56 -14.59 3.00
C ILE A 191 6.81 -15.34 3.47
N ASP A 192 8.00 -14.77 3.27
CA ASP A 192 9.28 -15.37 3.65
C ASP A 192 10.00 -14.61 4.78
N ILE A 193 9.50 -13.43 5.16
CA ILE A 193 9.97 -12.60 6.28
C ILE A 193 9.66 -13.16 7.69
N VAL A 194 9.40 -14.46 7.82
CA VAL A 194 8.95 -15.06 9.08
C VAL A 194 9.68 -16.37 9.34
N ASP A 195 10.30 -16.50 10.51
CA ASP A 195 11.02 -17.73 10.88
C ASP A 195 10.06 -18.91 11.21
N GLU A 196 8.96 -18.65 11.93
CA GLU A 196 7.96 -19.66 12.32
C GLU A 196 6.53 -19.27 11.91
N LYS A 197 5.79 -20.15 11.26
CA LYS A 197 4.39 -19.91 10.86
C LYS A 197 3.44 -20.78 11.68
N ILE A 198 2.50 -20.14 12.39
CA ILE A 198 1.52 -20.81 13.25
C ILE A 198 0.12 -20.61 12.65
N TYR A 199 -0.50 -21.72 12.25
CA TYR A 199 -1.85 -21.76 11.73
C TYR A 199 -2.77 -22.41 12.77
N LEU A 200 -3.64 -21.62 13.40
CA LEU A 200 -4.49 -22.10 14.50
C LEU A 200 -5.71 -22.90 13.98
N GLY A 201 -6.18 -22.59 12.78
CA GLY A 201 -7.39 -23.16 12.20
C GLY A 201 -8.67 -22.65 12.85
N PHE A 202 -9.81 -22.90 12.20
CA PHE A 202 -11.12 -22.52 12.73
C PHE A 202 -11.50 -23.24 14.03
N ASP A 203 -10.85 -24.36 14.34
CA ASP A 203 -11.03 -25.06 15.62
C ASP A 203 -10.65 -24.18 16.83
N TRP A 204 -9.77 -23.19 16.64
CA TRP A 204 -9.45 -22.20 17.66
C TRP A 204 -10.68 -21.43 18.15
N LEU A 205 -11.60 -21.12 17.23
CA LEU A 205 -12.79 -20.31 17.52
C LEU A 205 -13.79 -21.05 18.41
N LYS A 206 -13.78 -22.39 18.43
CA LYS A 206 -14.68 -23.22 19.26
C LYS A 206 -14.58 -22.90 20.76
N ARG A 207 -13.49 -22.27 21.21
CA ARG A 207 -13.32 -21.80 22.60
C ARG A 207 -14.25 -20.64 22.97
N TYR A 208 -14.80 -19.95 21.97
CA TYR A 208 -15.54 -18.70 22.12
C TYR A 208 -16.96 -18.78 21.59
N VAL A 209 -17.26 -19.77 20.77
CA VAL A 209 -18.64 -20.10 20.41
C VAL A 209 -19.20 -20.94 21.55
N ASN A 210 -20.27 -20.48 22.20
CA ASN A 210 -20.93 -21.29 23.21
C ASN A 210 -21.44 -22.58 22.54
N ASP A 211 -21.20 -23.73 23.16
CA ASP A 211 -21.99 -24.94 22.89
C ASP A 211 -23.44 -24.64 23.35
N SER A 212 -24.23 -24.01 22.50
CA SER A 212 -25.61 -23.62 22.80
C SER A 212 -26.47 -23.72 21.56
N LEU A 213 -26.84 -24.98 21.25
CA LEU A 213 -28.17 -25.30 20.75
C LEU A 213 -29.05 -25.72 21.94
#